data_AF-A0A437MZC9-F1
#
_entry.id   AF-A0A437MZC9-F1
#
_cell.length_a   1.000
_cell.length_b   1.000
_cell.length_c   1.000
_cell.angle_alpha   90.00
_cell.angle_beta   90.00
_cell.angle_gamma   90.00
#
_symmetry.space_group_name_H-M   'P 1'
#
loop_
_entity.id
_entity.type
_entity.pdbx_description
1 polymer ?
#
loop_
_entity_poly.entity_id
_entity_poly.type
_entity_poly.pdbx_seq_one_letter_code
_entity_poly.pdbx_strand_id
1 'polypeptide(L)'
;MSDLNEFECELLDTLLGAFGVPDSLTRLQVLDLFGQDEAAAFAMVQILLREDLIKSSGSYGEFELPERLILKPKGEKFLSQGGFTRRFRDAQQKPVEVGGTLAKLQQQNMRLQNLKLSLESEVSALKKQVSIMRQRQLILLIALALSCLFCIAVVLYK
;
A
#
# COMPACT_ATOMS: atom_id res chain seq x y z
N MET A 1 -14.26 3.16 -3.49
CA MET A 1 -14.66 3.04 -2.08
C MET A 1 -14.01 4.21 -1.38
N SER A 2 -14.80 4.98 -0.64
CA SER A 2 -14.29 6.01 0.25
C SER A 2 -13.29 5.37 1.22
N ASP A 3 -12.13 5.98 1.43
CA ASP A 3 -11.16 5.57 2.45
C ASP A 3 -11.69 5.93 3.85
N LEU A 4 -12.84 5.36 4.21
CA LEU A 4 -13.48 5.57 5.50
C LEU A 4 -12.86 4.61 6.51
N ASN A 5 -12.50 5.13 7.67
CA ASN A 5 -12.06 4.33 8.81
C ASN A 5 -13.27 3.77 9.59
N GLU A 6 -13.00 2.89 10.55
CA GLU A 6 -14.06 2.24 11.36
C GLU A 6 -14.91 3.26 12.11
N PHE A 7 -14.28 4.28 12.70
CA PHE A 7 -14.95 5.35 13.44
C PHE A 7 -15.88 6.18 12.54
N GLU A 8 -15.45 6.50 11.32
CA GLU A 8 -16.29 7.21 10.34
C GLU A 8 -17.48 6.36 9.88
N CYS A 9 -17.31 5.04 9.80
CA CYS A 9 -18.42 4.12 9.50
C CYS A 9 -19.44 4.08 10.65
N GLU A 10 -18.97 4.01 11.90
CA GLU A 10 -19.83 4.09 13.09
C GLU A 10 -20.58 5.43 13.16
N LEU A 11 -19.90 6.53 12.83
CA LEU A 11 -20.49 7.87 12.82
C LEU A 11 -21.56 8.00 11.73
N LEU A 12 -21.33 7.45 10.55
CA LEU A 12 -22.32 7.41 9.46
C LEU A 12 -23.54 6.56 9.83
N ASP A 13 -23.33 5.42 10.48
CA ASP A 13 -24.42 4.57 10.97
C ASP A 13 -25.21 5.26 12.09
N THR A 14 -24.53 5.99 12.97
CA THR A 14 -25.15 6.82 14.01
C THR A 14 -26.01 7.93 13.39
N LEU A 15 -25.48 8.63 12.38
CA LEU A 15 -26.22 9.66 11.65
C LEU A 15 -27.44 9.08 10.93
N LEU A 16 -27.30 7.92 10.29
CA LEU A 16 -28.44 7.22 9.67
C LEU A 16 -29.47 6.76 10.71
N GLY A 17 -29.03 6.29 11.87
CA GLY A 17 -29.90 5.91 12.98
C GLY A 17 -30.63 7.09 13.61
N ALA A 18 -30.06 8.30 13.54
CA ALA A 18 -30.68 9.51 14.08
C ALA A 18 -31.95 9.93 13.32
N PHE A 19 -32.17 9.44 12.10
CA PHE A 19 -33.39 9.71 11.32
C PHE A 19 -34.67 9.09 11.93
N GLY A 20 -34.60 8.28 12.99
CA GLY A 20 -35.72 8.00 13.92
C GLY A 20 -37.15 7.90 13.34
N VAL A 21 -38.13 8.45 14.07
CA VAL A 21 -39.57 8.48 13.70
C VAL A 21 -39.95 9.66 12.79
N PRO A 22 -39.26 10.82 12.81
CA PRO A 22 -39.32 11.71 11.65
C PRO A 22 -38.25 11.27 10.67
N ASP A 23 -38.62 10.72 9.51
CA ASP A 23 -37.72 10.38 8.37
C ASP A 23 -36.94 11.58 7.81
N SER A 24 -36.75 12.65 8.57
CA SER A 24 -36.00 13.83 8.22
C SER A 24 -35.25 14.43 9.41
N LEU A 25 -34.05 14.90 9.13
CA LEU A 25 -33.24 15.69 10.05
C LEU A 25 -33.08 17.11 9.52
N THR A 26 -33.15 18.09 10.41
CA THR A 26 -32.85 19.50 10.11
C THR A 26 -31.35 19.76 10.29
N ARG A 27 -30.83 20.82 9.66
CA ARG A 27 -29.43 21.25 9.82
C ARG A 27 -29.00 21.35 11.29
N LEU A 28 -29.85 21.91 12.16
CA LEU A 28 -29.56 22.05 13.60
C LEU A 28 -29.39 20.68 14.28
N GLN A 29 -30.29 19.73 14.01
CA GLN A 29 -30.19 18.38 14.56
C GLN A 29 -28.94 17.64 14.08
N VAL A 30 -28.56 17.85 12.81
CA VAL A 30 -27.30 17.32 12.29
C VAL A 30 -26.12 17.96 13.01
N LEU A 31 -26.07 19.29 13.15
CA LEU A 31 -24.98 19.97 13.85
C LEU A 31 -24.87 19.54 15.32
N ASP A 32 -25.99 19.30 16.00
CA ASP A 32 -25.99 18.83 17.39
C ASP A 32 -25.33 17.44 17.53
N LEU A 33 -25.51 16.55 16.55
CA LEU A 33 -24.85 15.24 16.53
C LEU A 33 -23.32 15.34 16.34
N PHE A 34 -22.87 16.40 15.68
CA PHE A 34 -21.46 16.65 15.38
C PHE A 34 -20.83 17.69 16.31
N GLY A 35 -21.50 18.08 17.40
CA GLY A 35 -20.95 19.04 18.35
C GLY A 35 -20.69 20.43 17.75
N GLN A 36 -21.54 20.87 16.82
CA GLN A 36 -21.41 22.11 16.04
C GLN A 36 -20.24 22.13 15.04
N ASP A 37 -19.59 20.99 14.78
CA ASP A 37 -18.61 20.85 13.69
C ASP A 37 -19.32 20.69 12.34
N GLU A 38 -19.52 21.82 11.66
CA GLU A 38 -20.16 21.87 10.35
C GLU A 38 -19.34 21.17 9.25
N ALA A 39 -18.00 21.22 9.31
CA ALA A 39 -17.15 20.62 8.30
C ALA A 39 -17.24 19.09 8.35
N ALA A 40 -17.18 18.52 9.56
CA ALA A 40 -17.34 17.08 9.76
C ALA A 40 -18.75 16.61 9.38
N ALA A 41 -19.78 17.35 9.81
CA ALA A 41 -21.17 17.05 9.45
C ALA A 41 -21.39 17.08 7.94
N PHE A 42 -20.86 18.11 7.25
CA PHE A 42 -20.98 18.25 5.80
C PHE A 42 -20.31 17.07 5.07
N ALA A 43 -19.10 16.69 5.46
CA ALA A 43 -18.39 15.55 4.87
C ALA A 43 -19.20 14.25 4.96
N MET A 44 -19.78 13.97 6.15
CA MET A 44 -20.59 12.77 6.36
C MET A 44 -21.90 12.81 5.57
N VAL A 45 -22.57 13.96 5.51
CA VAL A 45 -23.80 14.14 4.72
C VAL A 45 -23.54 13.95 3.23
N GLN A 46 -22.42 14.44 2.71
CA GLN A 46 -22.04 14.24 1.31
C GLN A 46 -21.81 12.77 0.97
N ILE A 47 -21.24 12.00 1.91
CA ILE A 47 -21.09 10.55 1.74
C ILE A 47 -22.46 9.89 1.63
N LEU A 48 -23.41 10.23 2.50
CA LEU A 48 -24.76 9.66 2.49
C LEU A 48 -25.56 10.05 1.24
N LEU A 49 -25.39 11.29 0.75
CA LEU A 49 -25.99 11.76 -0.51
C LEU A 49 -25.42 11.01 -1.72
N ARG A 50 -24.10 10.83 -1.77
CA ARG A 50 -23.41 10.09 -2.84
C ARG A 50 -23.81 8.61 -2.89
N GLU A 51 -23.99 7.98 -1.74
CA GLU A 51 -24.47 6.59 -1.64
C GLU A 51 -25.99 6.45 -1.86
N ASP A 52 -26.68 7.58 -2.10
CA ASP A 52 -28.12 7.65 -2.36
C ASP A 52 -28.97 7.11 -1.19
N LEU A 53 -28.49 7.28 0.04
CA LEU A 53 -29.18 6.83 1.26
C LEU A 53 -30.11 7.90 1.83
N ILE A 54 -29.83 9.17 1.55
CA ILE A 54 -30.63 10.32 1.97
C ILE A 54 -30.90 11.25 0.78
N LYS A 55 -31.85 12.18 0.94
CA LYS A 55 -32.16 13.26 0.00
C LYS A 55 -32.04 14.60 0.72
N SER A 56 -31.46 15.61 0.06
CA SER A 56 -31.51 16.99 0.54
C SER A 56 -32.79 17.71 0.08
N SER A 57 -33.27 18.64 0.89
CA SER A 57 -34.37 19.55 0.58
C SER A 57 -34.10 20.91 1.22
N GLY A 58 -34.50 21.98 0.54
CA GLY A 58 -34.25 23.37 0.97
C GLY A 58 -33.11 24.04 0.21
N SER A 59 -32.87 25.30 0.51
CA SER A 59 -31.80 26.10 -0.11
C SER A 59 -30.49 25.89 0.66
N TYR A 60 -29.38 25.66 -0.05
CA TYR A 60 -28.05 25.57 0.56
C TYR A 60 -26.97 25.92 -0.48
N GLY A 61 -25.87 26.53 -0.02
CA GLY A 61 -24.69 26.78 -0.86
C GLY A 61 -23.90 25.52 -1.20
N GLU A 62 -22.95 25.60 -2.13
CA GLU A 62 -22.14 24.44 -2.58
C GLU A 62 -21.35 23.75 -1.45
N PHE A 63 -21.09 24.46 -0.35
CA PHE A 63 -20.30 23.97 0.79
C PHE A 63 -21.04 24.05 2.12
N GLU A 64 -22.37 24.14 2.08
CA GLU A 64 -23.21 24.26 3.28
C GLU A 64 -24.05 23.01 3.51
N LEU A 65 -24.36 22.74 4.78
CA LEU A 65 -25.32 21.70 5.13
C LEU A 65 -26.71 22.05 4.59
N PRO A 66 -27.39 21.11 3.93
CA PRO A 66 -28.78 21.30 3.53
C PRO A 66 -29.68 21.62 4.72
N GLU A 67 -30.68 22.49 4.51
CA GLU A 67 -31.67 22.84 5.56
C GLU A 67 -32.37 21.62 6.13
N ARG A 68 -32.69 20.65 5.25
CA ARG A 68 -33.35 19.41 5.62
C ARG A 68 -32.80 18.24 4.84
N LEU A 69 -32.56 17.14 5.55
CA LEU A 69 -32.24 15.83 5.02
C LEU A 69 -33.44 14.91 5.21
N ILE A 70 -33.71 14.05 4.25
CA ILE A 70 -34.80 13.07 4.28
C ILE A 70 -34.20 11.68 4.06
N LEU A 71 -34.50 10.73 4.95
CA LEU A 71 -34.09 9.34 4.82
C LEU A 71 -34.83 8.69 3.64
N LYS A 72 -34.09 7.99 2.77
CA LYS A 72 -34.72 7.19 1.73
C LYS A 72 -34.98 5.77 2.26
N PRO A 73 -35.97 5.04 1.70
CA PRO A 73 -36.18 3.63 2.03
C PRO A 73 -34.94 2.74 1.81
N LYS A 74 -34.04 3.16 0.91
CA LYS A 74 -32.75 2.51 0.70
C LYS A 74 -31.81 2.68 1.91
N GLY A 75 -31.79 3.86 2.54
CA GLY A 75 -31.03 4.14 3.75
C GLY A 75 -31.50 3.31 4.94
N GLU A 76 -32.82 3.19 5.12
CA GLU A 76 -33.40 2.35 6.18
C GLU A 76 -33.04 0.87 6.00
N LYS A 77 -33.22 0.33 4.78
CA LYS A 77 -32.81 -1.05 4.44
C LYS A 77 -31.31 -1.27 4.59
N PHE A 78 -30.51 -0.25 4.30
CA PHE A 78 -29.06 -0.32 4.43
C PHE A 78 -28.65 -0.42 5.90
N LEU A 79 -29.24 0.41 6.77
CA LEU A 79 -29.01 0.36 8.20
C LEU A 79 -29.48 -0.98 8.80
N SER A 80 -30.65 -1.48 8.39
CA SER A 80 -31.18 -2.78 8.85
C SER A 80 -30.29 -3.97 8.44
N GLN A 81 -29.49 -3.83 7.39
CA GLN A 81 -28.53 -4.84 6.95
C GLN A 81 -27.21 -4.80 7.73
N GLY A 82 -27.01 -3.82 8.63
CA GLY A 82 -25.79 -3.65 9.42
C GLY A 82 -24.92 -2.46 9.01
N GLY A 83 -25.41 -1.62 8.09
CA GLY A 83 -24.81 -0.31 7.82
C GLY A 83 -23.42 -0.32 7.19
N PHE A 84 -22.72 0.81 7.34
CA PHE A 84 -21.34 1.01 6.93
C PHE A 84 -20.39 0.13 7.74
N THR A 85 -20.65 -0.05 9.04
CA THR A 85 -19.80 -0.85 9.93
C THR A 85 -19.72 -2.32 9.50
N ARG A 86 -20.86 -2.93 9.16
CA ARG A 86 -20.87 -4.31 8.64
C ARG A 86 -20.18 -4.40 7.28
N ARG A 87 -20.44 -3.47 6.37
CA ARG A 87 -19.77 -3.44 5.06
C ARG A 87 -18.25 -3.31 5.19
N PHE A 88 -17.79 -2.47 6.12
CA PHE A 88 -16.38 -2.30 6.42
C PHE A 88 -15.77 -3.59 6.98
N ARG A 89 -16.45 -4.23 7.94
CA ARG A 89 -16.03 -5.53 8.49
C ARG A 89 -16.01 -6.62 7.43
N ASP A 90 -17.02 -6.71 6.56
CA ASP A 90 -17.08 -7.66 5.46
C ASP A 90 -15.95 -7.40 4.44
N ALA A 91 -15.59 -6.14 4.20
CA ALA A 91 -14.46 -5.78 3.35
C ALA A 91 -13.11 -6.18 3.96
N GLN A 92 -12.96 -6.10 5.29
CA GLN A 92 -11.79 -6.60 6.00
C GLN A 92 -11.74 -8.13 6.08
N GLN A 93 -12.90 -8.78 6.22
CA GLN A 93 -13.02 -10.23 6.37
C GLN A 93 -12.97 -10.98 5.05
N LYS A 94 -13.24 -10.31 3.93
CA LYS A 94 -12.92 -10.89 2.63
C LYS A 94 -11.43 -11.22 2.68
N PRO A 95 -11.05 -12.52 2.56
CA PRO A 95 -9.66 -12.82 2.35
C PRO A 95 -9.31 -12.05 1.09
N VAL A 96 -8.43 -11.05 1.24
CA VAL A 96 -7.71 -10.49 0.10
C VAL A 96 -7.33 -11.71 -0.72
N GLU A 97 -7.59 -11.71 -2.03
CA GLU A 97 -7.20 -12.82 -2.92
C GLU A 97 -5.67 -12.90 -3.00
N VAL A 98 -4.99 -13.12 -1.86
CA VAL A 98 -3.54 -13.21 -1.74
C VAL A 98 -3.05 -14.51 -2.37
N GLY A 99 -3.93 -15.43 -2.77
CA GLY A 99 -3.54 -16.61 -3.54
C GLY A 99 -2.78 -16.23 -4.82
N GLY A 100 -3.24 -15.21 -5.55
CA GLY A 100 -2.57 -14.75 -6.78
C GLY A 100 -1.32 -13.92 -6.50
N THR A 101 -1.36 -13.04 -5.50
CA THR A 101 -0.27 -12.10 -5.19
C THR A 101 0.86 -12.77 -4.40
N LEU A 102 0.54 -13.62 -3.42
CA LEU A 102 1.53 -14.42 -2.68
C LEU A 102 2.21 -15.44 -3.59
N ALA A 103 1.46 -16.11 -4.47
CA ALA A 103 2.05 -17.02 -5.46
C ALA A 103 3.00 -16.28 -6.41
N LYS A 104 2.62 -15.09 -6.89
CA LYS A 104 3.51 -14.23 -7.69
C LYS A 104 4.75 -13.78 -6.92
N LEU A 105 4.59 -13.39 -5.65
CA LEU A 105 5.72 -12.99 -4.79
C LEU A 105 6.65 -14.18 -4.48
N GLN A 106 6.11 -15.37 -4.22
CA GLN A 106 6.88 -16.60 -4.05
C GLN A 106 7.62 -16.98 -5.34
N GLN A 107 6.95 -16.87 -6.49
CA GLN A 107 7.56 -17.10 -7.79
C GLN A 107 8.69 -16.09 -8.08
N GLN A 108 8.50 -14.82 -7.73
CA GLN A 108 9.52 -13.79 -7.86
C GLN A 108 10.71 -14.04 -6.92
N ASN A 109 10.47 -14.43 -5.67
CA ASN A 109 11.53 -14.78 -4.72
C ASN A 109 12.38 -15.97 -5.22
N MET A 110 11.74 -17.03 -5.73
CA MET A 110 12.47 -18.16 -6.32
C MET A 110 13.31 -17.75 -7.53
N ARG A 111 12.77 -16.89 -8.40
CA ARG A 111 13.53 -16.37 -9.56
C ARG A 111 14.75 -15.55 -9.11
N LEU A 112 14.58 -14.68 -8.12
CA LEU A 112 15.66 -13.87 -7.58
C LEU A 112 16.73 -14.74 -6.91
N GLN A 113 16.33 -15.78 -6.19
CA GLN A 113 17.27 -16.71 -5.56
C GLN A 113 18.09 -17.49 -6.59
N ASN A 114 17.47 -17.95 -7.68
CA ASN A 114 18.17 -18.60 -8.78
C ASN A 114 19.13 -17.66 -9.51
N LEU A 115 18.71 -16.41 -9.76
CA LEU A 115 19.58 -15.40 -10.35
C LEU A 115 20.80 -15.13 -9.45
N LYS A 116 20.58 -15.01 -8.13
CA LYS A 116 21.67 -14.82 -7.17
C LYS A 116 22.65 -15.99 -7.20
N LEU A 117 22.16 -17.24 -7.20
CA LEU A 117 23.02 -18.42 -7.31
C LEU A 117 23.81 -18.46 -8.62
N SER A 118 23.19 -18.06 -9.75
CA SER A 118 23.87 -17.96 -11.04
C SER A 118 24.99 -16.94 -10.99
N LEU A 119 24.71 -15.73 -10.51
CA LEU A 119 25.69 -14.66 -10.40
C LEU A 119 26.84 -15.02 -9.45
N GLU A 120 26.55 -15.65 -8.31
CA GLU A 120 27.58 -16.15 -7.39
C GLU A 120 28.49 -17.19 -8.06
N SER A 121 27.91 -18.07 -8.88
CA SER A 121 28.67 -19.07 -9.65
C SER A 121 29.57 -18.42 -10.71
N GLU A 122 29.07 -17.40 -11.42
CA GLU A 122 29.83 -16.64 -12.41
C GLU A 122 30.98 -15.86 -11.77
N VAL A 123 30.71 -15.19 -10.64
CA VAL A 123 31.74 -14.48 -9.87
C VAL A 123 32.81 -15.45 -9.37
N SER A 124 32.42 -16.64 -8.92
CA SER A 124 33.38 -17.67 -8.49
C SER A 124 34.25 -18.16 -9.66
N ALA A 125 33.65 -18.38 -10.84
CA ALA A 125 34.37 -18.77 -12.04
C ALA A 125 35.35 -17.68 -12.51
N LEU A 126 34.90 -16.42 -12.55
CA LEU A 126 35.74 -15.28 -12.89
C LEU A 126 36.89 -15.10 -11.89
N LYS A 127 36.63 -15.22 -10.58
CA LYS A 127 37.68 -15.17 -9.55
C LYS A 127 38.74 -16.25 -9.75
N LYS A 128 38.34 -17.48 -10.12
CA LYS A 128 39.28 -18.56 -10.44
C LYS A 128 40.10 -18.26 -11.69
N GLN A 129 39.49 -17.71 -12.74
CA GLN A 129 40.25 -17.31 -13.94
C GLN A 129 41.27 -16.21 -13.62
N VAL A 130 40.87 -15.21 -12.86
CA VAL A 130 41.75 -14.11 -12.42
C VAL A 130 42.89 -14.63 -11.56
N SER A 131 42.65 -15.56 -10.63
CA SER A 131 43.71 -16.13 -9.79
C SER A 131 44.73 -16.93 -10.60
N ILE A 132 44.26 -17.72 -11.57
CA ILE A 132 45.14 -18.47 -12.48
C ILE A 132 46.00 -17.51 -13.32
N MET A 133 45.40 -16.43 -13.85
CA MET A 133 46.15 -15.43 -14.62
C MET A 133 47.18 -14.70 -13.75
N ARG A 134 46.83 -14.30 -12.52
CA ARG A 134 47.78 -13.68 -11.58
C ARG A 134 48.93 -14.63 -11.22
N GLN A 135 48.64 -15.91 -10.98
CA GLN A 135 49.68 -16.91 -10.71
C GLN A 135 50.65 -17.05 -11.89
N ARG A 136 50.14 -17.12 -13.13
CA ARG A 136 50.99 -17.15 -14.33
C ARG A 136 51.86 -15.90 -14.46
N GLN A 137 51.30 -14.72 -14.22
CA GLN A 137 52.06 -13.46 -14.26
C GLN A 137 53.16 -13.42 -13.20
N LEU A 138 52.88 -13.86 -11.96
CA LEU A 138 53.87 -13.94 -10.89
C LEU A 138 55.03 -14.89 -11.25
N ILE A 139 54.71 -16.08 -11.76
CA ILE A 139 55.74 -17.05 -12.17
C ILE A 139 56.62 -16.47 -13.28
N LEU A 140 56.02 -15.79 -14.27
CA LEU A 140 56.77 -15.14 -15.36
C LEU A 140 57.65 -14.00 -14.86
N LEU A 141 57.16 -13.17 -13.93
CA LEU A 141 57.94 -12.08 -13.34
C LEU A 141 59.15 -12.61 -12.54
N ILE A 142 58.96 -13.67 -11.75
CA ILE A 142 60.05 -14.31 -11.00
C ILE A 142 61.09 -14.90 -11.96
N ALA A 143 60.66 -15.59 -13.01
CA ALA A 143 61.57 -16.15 -14.01
C ALA A 143 62.40 -15.07 -14.72
N LEU A 144 61.76 -13.95 -15.09
CA LEU A 144 62.45 -12.81 -15.71
C LEU A 144 63.47 -12.18 -14.75
N ALA A 145 63.10 -11.96 -13.49
CA ALA A 145 64.01 -11.41 -12.48
C ALA A 145 65.25 -12.30 -12.26
N LEU A 146 65.06 -13.62 -12.19
CA LEU A 146 66.17 -14.58 -12.08
C LEU A 146 67.08 -14.55 -13.31
N SER A 147 66.51 -14.46 -14.52
CA SER A 147 67.30 -14.37 -15.75
C SER A 147 68.13 -13.08 -15.83
N CYS A 148 67.56 -11.93 -15.42
CA CYS A 148 68.29 -10.66 -15.34
C CYS A 148 69.43 -10.71 -14.31
N LEU A 149 69.18 -11.27 -13.12
CA LEU A 149 70.23 -11.47 -12.11
C LEU A 149 71.37 -12.32 -12.63
N PHE A 150 71.07 -13.40 -13.36
CA PHE A 150 72.08 -14.25 -13.98
C PHE A 150 72.89 -13.48 -15.04
N CYS A 151 72.24 -12.71 -15.91
CA CYS A 151 72.93 -11.87 -16.91
C CYS A 151 73.86 -10.85 -16.26
N ILE A 152 73.42 -10.17 -15.19
CA ILE A 152 74.24 -9.20 -14.45
C ILE A 152 75.45 -9.90 -13.82
N ALA A 153 75.25 -11.06 -13.20
CA ALA A 153 76.34 -11.84 -12.62
C ALA A 153 77.37 -12.24 -13.69
N VAL A 154 76.94 -12.73 -14.85
CA VAL A 154 77.86 -13.11 -15.94
C VAL A 154 78.67 -11.92 -16.46
N VAL A 155 78.07 -10.72 -16.54
CA VAL A 155 78.77 -9.51 -16.97
C VAL A 155 79.80 -9.03 -15.93
N LEU A 156 79.49 -9.15 -14.63
CA LEU A 156 80.40 -8.73 -13.55
C LEU A 156 81.62 -9.66 -13.37
N TYR A 157 81.50 -10.93 -13.75
CA TYR A 157 82.56 -11.94 -13.61
C TYR A 157 83.45 -12.08 -14.84
N LYS A 158 83.24 -11.28 -15.89
CA LYS A 158 84.00 -11.31 -17.15
C LYS A 158 84.88 -10.08 -17.27
#